data_AF-A0A4R9VYW2-F1
#
_entry.id   AF-A0A4R9VYW2-F1
#
_cell.length_a   1.000
_cell.length_b   1.000
_cell.length_c   1.000
_cell.angle_alpha   90.00
_cell.angle_beta   90.00
_cell.angle_gamma   90.00
#
_symmetry.space_group_name_H-M   'P 1'
#
loop_
_entity.id
_entity.type
_entity.pdbx_description
1 polymer ?
#
loop_
_entity_poly.entity_id
_entity_poly.type
_entity_poly.pdbx_seq_one_letter_code
_entity_poly.pdbx_strand_id
1 'polypeptide(L)'
;MYFMALATDYDGTLAHDGLVTASTISALEKLKKSGRKLILVTGRELPDLKEVFPELSLFDKVVAENGALIYTPASEEERAISPSPSAELVDRLKKRGVKPLSVGRSIVATWEPHQATVLDVIKKLGLELEIIFNKGAVMILPSGINKATGLAAALEDLKLSPHNVVGVGDAENDHAFLRASGCSVAVANALPAVKETADLLAKEARGKGVEELIRKLIKHDHLIARKRSRGVLLGNSRGKEIYLSPTETVLIAGSSGIGKSTLATALTERLVEKGLQFCIFDPEGDYDGLKGAVPLGNGSTAPNKEQLLELLEKPQNNVVVNGLALKVDERPGFFAELLPGLGNVRYRTARPHWLIIDEAHHLMPKRRADTRSVLSIELPGTVLITVHPEAISTDALRLVTAVIALGPKAKGVIMTFCTETGLKAPKDIPLPKGDRVLFWRPHDGKKPFTVKAIEPSQSLKRHSRKYAEGELDEAGSFYFTGPKKTMNLRAHNLIIFAQMAEGIDDKTWEYHLRAGDYSKWFRQQIRDKELARETAEAEKDKTLSAEESRKLVIDAVRRRYTAPATAPEK
;
A
#
# COMPACT_ATOMS: atom_id res chain seq x y z
N MET A 1 2.48 17.37 -1.75
CA MET A 1 2.86 16.94 -3.12
C MET A 1 2.68 15.44 -3.20
N TYR A 2 1.90 14.94 -4.15
CA TYR A 2 1.67 13.50 -4.34
C TYR A 2 2.50 12.97 -5.52
N PHE A 3 2.43 13.62 -6.68
CA PHE A 3 3.30 13.28 -7.81
C PHE A 3 4.68 13.91 -7.62
N MET A 4 5.71 13.06 -7.58
CA MET A 4 7.11 13.40 -7.36
C MET A 4 7.90 13.54 -8.66
N ALA A 5 7.44 12.93 -9.75
CA ALA A 5 8.14 12.93 -11.03
C ALA A 5 7.22 13.14 -12.23
N LEU A 6 7.77 13.75 -13.27
CA LEU A 6 7.22 13.70 -14.63
C LEU A 6 8.15 12.85 -15.50
N ALA A 7 7.64 11.73 -15.99
CA ALA A 7 8.25 10.95 -17.05
C ALA A 7 7.63 11.36 -18.39
N THR A 8 8.44 11.79 -19.34
CA THR A 8 7.95 12.34 -20.62
C THR A 8 8.67 11.69 -21.77
N ASP A 9 7.91 11.34 -22.80
CA ASP A 9 8.51 11.02 -24.10
C ASP A 9 9.11 12.27 -24.76
N TYR A 10 10.02 12.05 -25.72
CA TYR A 10 10.67 13.11 -26.47
C TYR A 10 9.93 13.45 -27.77
N ASP A 11 9.93 12.56 -28.76
CA ASP A 11 9.51 12.84 -30.14
C ASP A 11 7.98 12.84 -30.30
N GLY A 12 7.40 14.01 -30.59
CA GLY A 12 5.95 14.16 -30.67
C GLY A 12 5.29 14.45 -29.31
N THR A 13 6.08 14.46 -28.23
CA THR A 13 5.64 14.80 -26.89
C THR A 13 6.28 16.09 -26.37
N LEU A 14 7.60 16.14 -26.21
CA LEU A 14 8.31 17.40 -25.90
C LEU A 14 8.68 18.15 -27.16
N ALA A 15 9.20 17.42 -28.15
CA ALA A 15 9.78 17.97 -29.35
C ALA A 15 8.83 17.89 -30.55
N HIS A 16 9.01 18.84 -31.46
CA HIS A 16 8.51 18.75 -32.83
C HIS A 16 9.72 18.86 -33.76
N ASP A 17 9.90 17.88 -34.65
CA ASP A 17 11.00 17.87 -35.62
C ASP A 17 12.38 17.99 -34.96
N GLY A 18 12.54 17.32 -33.81
CA GLY A 18 13.76 17.33 -33.01
C GLY A 18 13.96 18.58 -32.16
N LEU A 19 13.08 19.59 -32.23
CA LEU A 19 13.22 20.86 -31.52
C LEU A 19 12.25 20.98 -30.33
N VAL A 20 12.78 21.40 -29.19
CA VAL A 20 12.00 21.75 -27.99
C VAL A 20 11.94 23.27 -27.87
N THR A 21 10.74 23.83 -27.69
CA THR A 21 10.59 25.29 -27.61
C THR A 21 11.11 25.85 -26.28
N ALA A 22 11.60 27.09 -26.28
CA ALA A 22 12.07 27.78 -25.07
C ALA A 22 10.99 27.88 -23.98
N SER A 23 9.70 27.99 -24.34
CA SER A 23 8.61 27.99 -23.36
C SER A 23 8.44 26.63 -22.68
N THR A 24 8.66 25.55 -23.42
CA THR A 24 8.60 24.18 -22.87
C THR A 24 9.79 23.93 -21.95
N ILE A 25 10.99 24.36 -22.34
CA ILE A 25 12.19 24.35 -21.49
C ILE A 25 11.93 25.10 -20.18
N SER A 26 11.41 26.34 -20.25
CA SER A 26 11.07 27.12 -19.06
C SER A 26 10.02 26.44 -18.17
N ALA A 27 9.08 25.69 -18.75
CA ALA A 27 8.12 24.92 -17.98
C ALA A 27 8.78 23.74 -17.26
N LEU A 28 9.68 23.00 -17.91
CA LEU A 28 10.46 21.94 -17.29
C LEU A 28 11.30 22.48 -16.12
N GLU A 29 11.96 23.62 -16.29
CA GLU A 29 12.68 24.28 -15.20
C GLU A 29 11.78 24.65 -14.01
N LYS A 30 10.57 25.17 -14.28
CA LYS A 30 9.58 25.47 -13.24
C LYS A 30 9.14 24.21 -12.50
N LEU A 31 8.99 23.09 -13.21
CA LEU A 31 8.69 21.81 -12.57
C LEU A 31 9.83 21.37 -11.65
N LYS A 32 11.08 21.43 -12.13
CA LYS A 32 12.27 21.07 -11.32
C LYS A 32 12.40 21.96 -10.08
N LYS A 33 12.17 23.27 -10.23
CA LYS A 33 12.14 24.24 -9.11
C LYS A 33 11.02 23.96 -8.09
N SER A 34 9.98 23.22 -8.45
CA SER A 34 8.94 22.77 -7.51
C SER A 34 9.38 21.60 -6.61
N GLY A 35 10.60 21.08 -6.78
CA GLY A 35 11.14 19.92 -6.05
C GLY A 35 10.86 18.58 -6.72
N ARG A 36 10.17 18.57 -7.87
CA ARG A 36 9.86 17.36 -8.63
C ARG A 36 11.02 16.95 -9.54
N LYS A 37 11.02 15.66 -9.86
CA LYS A 37 12.00 15.01 -10.74
C LYS A 37 11.53 15.01 -12.18
N LEU A 38 12.49 15.11 -13.10
CA LEU A 38 12.27 15.00 -14.53
C LEU A 38 12.94 13.74 -15.07
N ILE A 39 12.17 12.91 -15.77
CA ILE A 39 12.65 11.69 -16.41
C ILE A 39 12.31 11.76 -17.90
N LEU A 40 13.32 11.70 -18.76
CA LEU A 40 13.11 11.64 -20.21
C LEU A 40 13.05 10.17 -20.62
N VAL A 41 12.08 9.76 -21.43
CA VAL A 41 11.90 8.38 -21.86
C VAL A 41 11.79 8.30 -23.38
N THR A 42 12.82 7.87 -24.07
CA THR A 42 12.90 7.98 -25.54
C THR A 42 13.38 6.70 -26.20
N GLY A 43 12.97 6.51 -27.47
CA GLY A 43 13.51 5.49 -28.37
C GLY A 43 14.85 5.87 -28.99
N ARG A 44 15.27 7.14 -28.89
CA ARG A 44 16.51 7.65 -29.48
C ARG A 44 17.75 7.04 -28.84
N GLU A 45 18.79 6.92 -29.65
CA GLU A 45 20.13 6.65 -29.19
C GLU A 45 20.71 7.88 -28.48
N LEU A 46 21.51 7.65 -27.44
CA LEU A 46 21.99 8.74 -26.60
C LEU A 46 22.85 9.79 -27.34
N PRO A 47 23.74 9.45 -28.30
CA PRO A 47 24.50 10.45 -29.05
C PRO A 47 23.60 11.37 -29.87
N ASP A 48 22.66 10.80 -30.64
CA ASP A 48 21.68 11.57 -31.41
C ASP A 48 20.86 12.48 -30.50
N LEU A 49 20.39 11.96 -29.36
CA LEU A 49 19.67 12.75 -28.38
C LEU A 49 20.49 13.93 -27.82
N LYS A 50 21.78 13.72 -27.52
CA LYS A 50 22.69 14.77 -27.04
C LYS A 50 22.91 15.87 -28.09
N GLU A 51 22.90 15.52 -29.37
CA GLU A 51 23.04 16.47 -30.47
C GLU A 51 21.78 17.31 -30.66
N VAL A 52 20.60 16.68 -30.67
CA VAL A 52 19.33 17.40 -30.94
C VAL A 52 18.77 18.13 -29.72
N PHE A 53 19.15 17.71 -28.50
CA PHE A 53 18.63 18.28 -27.26
C PHE A 53 19.76 18.53 -26.25
N PRO A 54 20.46 19.67 -26.33
CA PRO A 54 21.59 19.97 -25.45
C PRO A 54 21.16 20.18 -23.98
N GLU A 55 19.89 20.43 -23.69
CA GLU A 55 19.36 20.68 -22.35
C GLU A 55 19.07 19.41 -21.52
N LEU A 56 19.73 18.28 -21.83
CA LEU A 56 19.60 17.02 -21.07
C LEU A 56 19.91 17.18 -19.57
N SER A 57 20.74 18.15 -19.19
CA SER A 57 21.05 18.47 -17.79
C SER A 57 19.84 18.89 -16.95
N LEU A 58 18.72 19.24 -17.60
CA LEU A 58 17.45 19.47 -16.92
C LEU A 58 16.87 18.19 -16.32
N PHE A 59 17.16 17.03 -16.89
CA PHE A 59 16.61 15.75 -16.44
C PHE A 59 17.44 15.13 -15.31
N ASP A 60 16.76 14.48 -14.36
CA ASP A 60 17.41 13.71 -13.30
C ASP A 60 17.85 12.33 -13.82
N LYS A 61 17.07 11.75 -14.74
CA LYS A 61 17.38 10.50 -15.45
C LYS A 61 16.89 10.56 -16.90
N VAL A 62 17.61 9.88 -17.79
CA VAL A 62 17.23 9.70 -19.18
C VAL A 62 17.20 8.20 -19.46
N VAL A 63 16.04 7.72 -19.86
CA VAL A 63 15.81 6.35 -20.34
C VAL A 63 15.90 6.43 -21.87
N ALA A 64 17.05 6.04 -22.42
CA ALA A 64 17.34 6.05 -23.86
C ALA A 64 17.20 4.64 -24.46
N GLU A 65 17.33 4.55 -25.79
CA GLU A 65 17.31 3.29 -26.54
C GLU A 65 16.09 2.44 -26.20
N ASN A 66 14.93 3.10 -26.10
CA ASN A 66 13.64 2.48 -25.82
C ASN A 66 13.61 1.68 -24.51
N GLY A 67 14.40 2.09 -23.52
CA GLY A 67 14.49 1.43 -22.22
C GLY A 67 15.74 0.61 -21.98
N ALA A 68 16.62 0.47 -22.97
CA ALA A 68 17.82 -0.36 -22.83
C ALA A 68 18.99 0.35 -22.12
N LEU A 69 18.96 1.68 -22.04
CA LEU A 69 20.05 2.49 -21.49
C LEU A 69 19.52 3.54 -20.51
N ILE A 70 20.12 3.61 -19.32
CA ILE A 70 19.94 4.71 -18.39
C ILE A 70 21.13 5.65 -18.48
N TYR A 71 20.87 6.93 -18.67
CA TYR A 71 21.86 7.99 -18.58
C TYR A 71 21.53 8.93 -17.42
N THR A 72 22.54 9.30 -16.64
CA THR A 72 22.42 10.24 -15.52
C THR A 72 23.12 11.55 -15.89
N PRO A 73 22.39 12.60 -16.30
CA PRO A 73 23.01 13.84 -16.80
C PRO A 73 23.94 14.52 -15.80
N ALA A 74 23.67 14.40 -14.49
CA ALA A 74 24.48 15.04 -13.45
C ALA A 74 25.89 14.42 -13.28
N SER A 75 26.03 13.10 -13.52
CA SER A 75 27.30 12.38 -13.39
C SER A 75 27.89 11.92 -14.73
N GLU A 76 27.14 12.13 -15.82
CA GLU A 76 27.40 11.58 -17.15
C GLU A 76 27.50 10.04 -17.23
N GLU A 77 27.02 9.34 -16.21
CA GLU A 77 27.06 7.88 -16.14
C GLU A 77 26.06 7.25 -17.12
N GLU A 78 26.54 6.29 -17.91
CA GLU A 78 25.75 5.39 -18.77
C GLU A 78 25.66 4.01 -18.11
N ARG A 79 24.44 3.52 -17.89
CA ARG A 79 24.15 2.18 -17.37
C ARG A 79 23.26 1.41 -18.34
N ALA A 80 23.82 0.41 -19.01
CA ALA A 80 23.06 -0.50 -19.85
C ALA A 80 22.20 -1.43 -18.99
N ILE A 81 20.93 -1.59 -19.35
CA ILE A 81 19.98 -2.54 -18.73
C ILE A 81 20.04 -3.90 -19.44
N SER A 82 20.47 -3.91 -20.69
CA SER A 82 20.54 -5.14 -21.50
C SER A 82 21.87 -5.27 -22.24
N PRO A 83 22.24 -6.49 -22.65
CA PRO A 83 23.45 -6.73 -23.43
C PRO A 83 23.47 -5.95 -24.75
N SER A 84 24.68 -5.75 -25.29
CA SER A 84 24.84 -5.15 -26.62
C SER A 84 24.33 -6.04 -27.74
N PRO A 85 23.94 -5.46 -28.90
CA PRO A 85 23.44 -6.25 -30.02
C PRO A 85 24.50 -7.23 -30.52
N SER A 86 24.05 -8.41 -30.98
CA SER A 86 24.93 -9.40 -31.60
C SER A 86 25.60 -8.80 -32.85
N ALA A 87 26.92 -8.84 -32.90
CA ALA A 87 27.70 -8.42 -34.08
C ALA A 87 27.28 -9.21 -35.33
N GLU A 88 26.98 -10.51 -35.18
CA GLU A 88 26.54 -11.35 -36.28
C GLU A 88 25.17 -10.93 -36.83
N LEU A 89 24.24 -10.55 -35.95
CA LEU A 89 22.94 -9.99 -36.35
C LEU A 89 23.14 -8.75 -37.22
N VAL A 90 23.91 -7.78 -36.72
CA VAL A 90 24.18 -6.51 -37.42
C VAL A 90 24.81 -6.78 -38.79
N ASP A 91 25.83 -7.64 -38.85
CA ASP A 91 26.52 -7.97 -40.09
C ASP A 91 25.61 -8.66 -41.11
N ARG A 92 24.74 -9.58 -40.67
CA ARG A 92 23.77 -10.23 -41.57
C ARG A 92 22.72 -9.25 -42.10
N LEU A 93 22.24 -8.32 -41.27
CA LEU A 93 21.32 -7.28 -41.72
C LEU A 93 21.98 -6.36 -42.76
N LYS A 94 23.22 -5.92 -42.51
CA LYS A 94 24.01 -5.14 -43.48
C LYS A 94 24.21 -5.89 -44.80
N LYS A 95 24.60 -7.17 -44.74
CA LYS A 95 24.77 -8.03 -45.93
C LYS A 95 23.48 -8.21 -46.74
N ARG A 96 22.32 -8.13 -46.08
CA ARG A 96 21.00 -8.18 -46.73
C ARG A 96 20.49 -6.83 -47.23
N GLY A 97 21.31 -5.78 -47.16
CA GLY A 97 20.94 -4.46 -47.69
C GLY A 97 19.96 -3.68 -46.83
N VAL A 98 19.78 -4.05 -45.56
CA VAL A 98 18.94 -3.28 -44.63
C VAL A 98 19.59 -1.92 -44.40
N LYS A 99 18.95 -0.87 -44.94
CA LYS A 99 19.37 0.53 -44.82
C LYS A 99 18.13 1.45 -44.78
N PRO A 100 18.12 2.50 -43.93
CA PRO A 100 19.15 2.81 -42.94
C PRO A 100 19.16 1.79 -41.79
N LEU A 101 20.32 1.56 -41.19
CA LEU A 101 20.51 0.67 -40.05
C LEU A 101 21.36 1.39 -39.00
N SER A 102 20.77 1.61 -37.84
CA SER A 102 21.41 2.23 -36.68
C SER A 102 21.66 1.20 -35.59
N VAL A 103 22.75 1.36 -34.86
CA VAL A 103 23.19 0.42 -33.82
C VAL A 103 23.64 1.23 -32.61
N GLY A 104 22.82 1.21 -31.56
CA GLY A 104 23.13 1.81 -30.27
C GLY A 104 23.92 0.87 -29.37
N ARG A 105 23.91 1.16 -28.06
CA ARG A 105 24.59 0.35 -27.04
C ARG A 105 23.95 -1.01 -26.91
N SER A 106 22.62 -1.05 -27.03
CA SER A 106 21.77 -2.22 -26.78
C SER A 106 20.58 -2.33 -27.74
N ILE A 107 20.34 -1.32 -28.58
CA ILE A 107 19.29 -1.30 -29.63
C ILE A 107 19.88 -1.45 -31.04
N VAL A 108 19.13 -2.09 -31.94
CA VAL A 108 19.33 -1.95 -33.39
C VAL A 108 18.05 -1.35 -33.97
N ALA A 109 18.15 -0.34 -34.82
CA ALA A 109 16.99 0.33 -35.40
C ALA A 109 17.11 0.40 -36.93
N THR A 110 15.98 0.20 -37.60
CA THR A 110 15.82 0.40 -39.04
C THR A 110 14.42 0.97 -39.31
N TRP A 111 13.98 0.96 -40.55
CA TRP A 111 12.69 1.49 -40.99
C TRP A 111 11.95 0.47 -41.83
N GLU A 112 10.63 0.64 -41.93
CA GLU A 112 9.83 -0.10 -42.90
C GLU A 112 10.38 0.11 -44.33
N PRO A 113 10.34 -0.93 -45.20
CA PRO A 113 9.69 -2.22 -45.02
C PRO A 113 10.63 -3.36 -44.53
N HIS A 114 11.73 -3.05 -43.84
CA HIS A 114 12.76 -4.06 -43.49
C HIS A 114 12.36 -5.07 -42.40
N GLN A 115 11.17 -4.96 -41.80
CA GLN A 115 10.70 -5.82 -40.71
C GLN A 115 10.75 -7.32 -41.05
N ALA A 116 10.40 -7.70 -42.29
CA ALA A 116 10.39 -9.10 -42.70
C ALA A 116 11.82 -9.67 -42.78
N THR A 117 12.76 -8.88 -43.27
CA THR A 117 14.18 -9.24 -43.32
C THR A 117 14.76 -9.38 -41.91
N VAL A 118 14.45 -8.43 -41.02
CA VAL A 118 14.86 -8.46 -39.62
C VAL A 118 14.38 -9.75 -38.94
N LEU A 119 13.09 -10.06 -39.05
CA LEU A 119 12.50 -11.26 -38.44
C LEU A 119 13.14 -12.55 -38.97
N ASP A 120 13.40 -12.64 -40.27
CA ASP A 120 14.07 -13.82 -40.85
C ASP A 120 15.51 -13.99 -40.34
N VAL A 121 16.26 -12.90 -40.17
CA VAL A 121 17.62 -12.98 -39.60
C VAL A 121 17.58 -13.39 -38.12
N ILE A 122 16.69 -12.81 -37.31
CA ILE A 122 16.50 -13.18 -35.90
C ILE A 122 16.20 -14.68 -35.79
N LYS A 123 15.25 -15.19 -36.60
CA LYS A 123 14.88 -16.61 -36.63
C LYS A 123 16.04 -17.51 -37.03
N LYS A 124 16.80 -17.16 -38.07
CA LYS A 124 17.94 -17.96 -38.56
C LYS A 124 19.09 -18.03 -37.57
N LEU A 125 19.26 -17.01 -36.75
CA LEU A 125 20.27 -16.97 -35.71
C LEU A 125 19.79 -17.56 -34.37
N GLY A 126 18.50 -17.89 -34.24
CA GLY A 126 17.93 -18.41 -32.98
C GLY A 126 17.99 -17.39 -31.84
N LEU A 127 17.88 -16.09 -32.14
CA LEU A 127 17.97 -15.03 -31.13
C LEU A 127 16.60 -14.73 -30.51
N GLU A 128 16.57 -14.51 -29.20
CA GLU A 128 15.37 -14.13 -28.44
C GLU A 128 15.19 -12.60 -28.39
N LEU A 129 14.94 -12.00 -29.56
CA LEU A 129 14.79 -10.56 -29.73
C LEU A 129 13.34 -10.18 -30.10
N GLU A 130 12.89 -9.03 -29.61
CA GLU A 130 11.61 -8.43 -29.93
C GLU A 130 11.76 -7.34 -30.99
N ILE A 131 10.75 -7.23 -31.86
CA ILE A 131 10.60 -6.12 -32.82
C ILE A 131 9.52 -5.18 -32.30
N ILE A 132 9.89 -3.92 -32.09
CA ILE A 132 9.00 -2.86 -31.62
C ILE A 132 8.83 -1.82 -32.72
N PHE A 133 7.59 -1.42 -32.98
CA PHE A 133 7.24 -0.41 -33.98
C PHE A 133 7.01 0.96 -33.34
N ASN A 134 7.47 2.02 -34.01
CA ASN A 134 7.19 3.39 -33.63
C ASN A 134 7.12 4.27 -34.88
N LYS A 135 5.91 4.67 -35.33
CA LYS A 135 5.69 5.56 -36.48
C LYS A 135 6.53 5.19 -37.73
N GLY A 136 6.62 3.90 -38.06
CA GLY A 136 7.38 3.36 -39.20
C GLY A 136 8.84 2.98 -38.92
N ALA A 137 9.37 3.32 -37.74
CA ALA A 137 10.65 2.79 -37.27
C ALA A 137 10.47 1.35 -36.76
N VAL A 138 11.46 0.50 -37.04
CA VAL A 138 11.56 -0.90 -36.63
C VAL A 138 12.73 -1.03 -35.67
N MET A 139 12.44 -1.18 -34.38
CA MET A 139 13.42 -1.29 -33.30
C MET A 139 13.57 -2.74 -32.86
N ILE A 140 14.81 -3.21 -32.71
CA ILE A 140 15.16 -4.58 -32.32
C ILE A 140 15.87 -4.53 -30.97
N LEU A 141 15.30 -5.21 -29.98
CA LEU A 141 15.76 -5.21 -28.59
C LEU A 141 15.67 -6.61 -27.99
N PRO A 142 16.42 -6.90 -26.91
CA PRO A 142 16.21 -8.11 -26.12
C PRO A 142 14.79 -8.20 -25.56
N SER A 143 14.27 -9.43 -25.48
CA SER A 143 12.93 -9.68 -24.95
C SER A 143 12.75 -9.07 -23.55
N GLY A 144 11.60 -8.44 -23.30
CA GLY A 144 11.31 -7.77 -22.03
C GLY A 144 11.92 -6.36 -21.84
N ILE A 145 12.74 -5.86 -22.78
CA ILE A 145 13.28 -4.50 -22.73
C ILE A 145 12.35 -3.54 -23.46
N ASN A 146 11.84 -2.54 -22.74
CA ASN A 146 10.99 -1.49 -23.28
C ASN A 146 11.02 -0.23 -22.39
N LYS A 147 10.35 0.84 -22.81
CA LYS A 147 10.27 2.11 -22.06
C LYS A 147 9.78 1.92 -20.61
N ALA A 148 8.93 0.94 -20.33
CA ALA A 148 8.44 0.69 -18.98
C ALA A 148 9.50 0.04 -18.08
N THR A 149 10.25 -0.94 -18.58
CA THR A 149 11.33 -1.56 -17.80
C THR A 149 12.50 -0.60 -17.59
N GLY A 150 12.80 0.25 -18.58
CA GLY A 150 13.73 1.37 -18.42
C GLY A 150 13.25 2.41 -17.39
N LEU A 151 11.96 2.79 -17.44
CA LEU A 151 11.39 3.67 -16.42
C LEU A 151 11.46 3.05 -15.02
N ALA A 152 11.17 1.76 -14.87
CA ALA A 152 11.27 1.07 -13.59
C ALA A 152 12.69 1.14 -13.00
N ALA A 153 13.72 0.90 -13.82
CA ALA A 153 15.11 1.02 -13.40
C ALA A 153 15.50 2.46 -13.02
N ALA A 154 15.01 3.47 -13.78
CA ALA A 154 15.24 4.87 -13.43
C ALA A 154 14.55 5.26 -12.10
N LEU A 155 13.36 4.73 -11.82
CA LEU A 155 12.64 4.98 -10.58
C LEU A 155 13.29 4.30 -9.38
N GLU A 156 13.88 3.13 -9.56
CA GLU A 156 14.70 2.45 -8.55
C GLU A 156 15.90 3.32 -8.14
N ASP A 157 16.66 3.84 -9.11
CA ASP A 157 17.78 4.76 -8.85
C ASP A 157 17.32 6.01 -8.07
N LEU A 158 16.13 6.52 -8.41
CA LEU A 158 15.55 7.70 -7.77
C LEU A 158 14.82 7.39 -6.44
N LYS A 159 14.72 6.11 -6.05
CA LYS A 159 13.94 5.61 -4.91
C LYS A 159 12.45 6.02 -4.93
N LEU A 160 11.88 6.21 -6.12
CA LEU A 160 10.50 6.64 -6.32
C LEU A 160 9.56 5.46 -6.63
N SER A 161 8.31 5.58 -6.21
CA SER A 161 7.26 4.64 -6.66
C SER A 161 6.67 5.08 -8.00
N PRO A 162 6.35 4.15 -8.92
CA PRO A 162 5.59 4.46 -10.11
C PRO A 162 4.25 5.16 -9.81
N HIS A 163 3.61 4.89 -8.66
CA HIS A 163 2.37 5.56 -8.25
C HIS A 163 2.49 7.08 -8.11
N ASN A 164 3.71 7.58 -7.85
CA ASN A 164 4.01 8.99 -7.69
C ASN A 164 4.58 9.62 -8.97
N VAL A 165 4.44 8.95 -10.12
CA VAL A 165 4.92 9.43 -11.42
C VAL A 165 3.75 9.77 -12.33
N VAL A 166 3.86 10.91 -13.01
CA VAL A 166 3.00 11.20 -14.17
C VAL A 166 3.79 10.92 -15.43
N GLY A 167 3.27 10.02 -16.26
CA GLY A 167 3.79 9.71 -17.59
C GLY A 167 3.07 10.51 -18.66
N VAL A 168 3.79 11.09 -19.63
CA VAL A 168 3.20 11.75 -20.80
C VAL A 168 3.84 11.24 -22.10
N GLY A 169 3.02 10.93 -23.09
CA GLY A 169 3.45 10.34 -24.36
C GLY A 169 2.45 10.53 -25.50
N ASP A 170 2.78 10.02 -26.68
CA ASP A 170 2.01 10.22 -27.91
C ASP A 170 1.90 9.00 -28.85
N ALA A 171 2.78 7.99 -28.72
CA ALA A 171 2.92 6.89 -29.68
C ALA A 171 2.72 5.47 -29.07
N GLU A 172 2.72 4.43 -29.91
CA GLU A 172 2.41 3.05 -29.46
C GLU A 172 3.44 2.49 -28.47
N ASN A 173 4.72 2.83 -28.65
CA ASN A 173 5.78 2.39 -27.74
C ASN A 173 5.70 3.06 -26.34
N ASP A 174 4.89 4.10 -26.18
CA ASP A 174 4.67 4.77 -24.90
C ASP A 174 3.69 4.03 -24.00
N HIS A 175 2.81 3.21 -24.58
CA HIS A 175 1.73 2.54 -23.86
C HIS A 175 2.19 1.80 -22.60
N ALA A 176 3.32 1.10 -22.69
CA ALA A 176 3.83 0.30 -21.60
C ALA A 176 4.21 1.18 -20.39
N PHE A 177 4.99 2.26 -20.60
CA PHE A 177 5.43 3.10 -19.49
C PHE A 177 4.32 4.03 -18.99
N LEU A 178 3.42 4.46 -19.88
CA LEU A 178 2.22 5.20 -19.50
C LEU A 178 1.35 4.37 -18.54
N ARG A 179 1.12 3.09 -18.84
CA ARG A 179 0.40 2.17 -17.93
C ARG A 179 1.14 1.91 -16.63
N ALA A 180 2.48 1.89 -16.65
CA ALA A 180 3.28 1.73 -15.44
C ALA A 180 3.25 2.99 -14.54
N SER A 181 3.00 4.16 -15.12
CA SER A 181 2.94 5.42 -14.39
C SER A 181 1.67 5.54 -13.55
N GLY A 182 1.78 6.15 -12.37
CA GLY A 182 0.64 6.40 -11.49
C GLY A 182 -0.44 7.26 -12.14
N CYS A 183 -0.07 8.14 -13.07
CA CYS A 183 -0.99 8.83 -13.97
C CYS A 183 -0.46 8.90 -15.38
N SER A 184 -1.21 8.37 -16.35
CA SER A 184 -0.88 8.52 -17.78
C SER A 184 -1.56 9.74 -18.39
N VAL A 185 -0.85 10.43 -19.27
CA VAL A 185 -1.34 11.60 -20.00
C VAL A 185 -1.01 11.44 -21.48
N ALA A 186 -1.99 11.63 -22.34
CA ALA A 186 -1.78 11.71 -23.79
C ALA A 186 -1.85 13.17 -24.24
N VAL A 187 -0.90 13.62 -25.07
CA VAL A 187 -0.95 14.94 -25.71
C VAL A 187 -2.00 14.96 -26.84
N ALA A 188 -2.43 16.16 -27.27
CA ALA A 188 -3.52 16.25 -28.25
C ALA A 188 -3.20 15.63 -29.62
N ASN A 189 -1.92 15.55 -30.01
CA ASN A 189 -1.47 14.87 -31.23
C ASN A 189 -1.21 13.37 -31.05
N ALA A 190 -1.45 12.81 -29.86
CA ALA A 190 -1.24 11.39 -29.61
C ALA A 190 -2.16 10.52 -30.48
N LEU A 191 -1.70 9.30 -30.74
CA LEU A 191 -2.47 8.29 -31.47
C LEU A 191 -3.78 7.94 -30.73
N PRO A 192 -4.85 7.54 -31.46
CA PRO A 192 -6.13 7.19 -30.85
C PRO A 192 -5.99 6.12 -29.75
N ALA A 193 -5.23 5.05 -30.01
CA ALA A 193 -4.99 3.98 -29.04
C ALA A 193 -4.41 4.52 -27.72
N VAL A 194 -3.43 5.43 -27.80
CA VAL A 194 -2.80 6.06 -26.62
C VAL A 194 -3.83 6.89 -25.84
N LYS A 195 -4.62 7.70 -26.54
CA LYS A 195 -5.68 8.52 -25.93
C LYS A 195 -6.75 7.69 -25.23
N GLU A 196 -7.14 6.55 -25.79
CA GLU A 196 -8.15 5.67 -25.21
C GLU A 196 -7.72 5.07 -23.86
N THR A 197 -6.42 4.82 -23.69
CA THR A 197 -5.88 4.20 -22.48
C THR A 197 -5.34 5.19 -21.44
N ALA A 198 -5.16 6.45 -21.82
CA ALA A 198 -4.61 7.48 -20.93
C ALA A 198 -5.62 7.93 -19.86
N ASP A 199 -5.14 8.16 -18.64
CA ASP A 199 -5.99 8.70 -17.57
C ASP A 199 -6.46 10.11 -17.88
N LEU A 200 -5.61 10.92 -18.52
CA LEU A 200 -5.91 12.31 -18.85
C LEU A 200 -5.50 12.61 -20.29
N LEU A 201 -6.27 13.51 -20.91
CA LEU A 201 -5.94 14.08 -22.20
C LEU A 201 -5.53 15.53 -21.99
N ALA A 202 -4.34 15.90 -22.48
CA ALA A 202 -3.98 17.31 -22.61
C ALA A 202 -4.79 17.93 -23.76
N LYS A 203 -5.10 19.22 -23.64
CA LYS A 203 -5.84 19.95 -24.68
C LYS A 203 -4.92 20.31 -25.84
N GLU A 204 -3.66 20.57 -25.53
CA GLU A 204 -2.66 21.01 -26.48
C GLU A 204 -1.75 19.87 -26.96
N ALA A 205 -1.18 20.05 -28.14
CA ALA A 205 -0.25 19.10 -28.76
C ALA A 205 1.19 19.33 -28.27
N ARG A 206 2.00 18.27 -28.29
CA ARG A 206 3.44 18.29 -28.06
C ARG A 206 3.82 19.09 -26.80
N GLY A 207 4.90 19.88 -26.86
CA GLY A 207 5.43 20.66 -25.74
C GLY A 207 4.38 21.57 -25.08
N LYS A 208 3.38 22.07 -25.82
CA LYS A 208 2.28 22.87 -25.24
C LYS A 208 1.37 22.04 -24.34
N GLY A 209 1.13 20.78 -24.69
CA GLY A 209 0.43 19.82 -23.84
C GLY A 209 1.21 19.53 -22.55
N VAL A 210 2.53 19.42 -22.65
CA VAL A 210 3.41 19.25 -21.48
C VAL A 210 3.42 20.51 -20.60
N GLU A 211 3.46 21.71 -21.18
CA GLU A 211 3.34 22.99 -20.44
C GLU A 211 2.00 23.10 -19.69
N GLU A 212 0.89 22.67 -20.30
CA GLU A 212 -0.42 22.56 -19.63
C GLU A 212 -0.37 21.60 -18.44
N LEU A 213 0.20 20.40 -18.65
CA LEU A 213 0.31 19.39 -17.62
C LEU A 213 1.15 19.88 -16.43
N ILE A 214 2.31 20.47 -16.68
CA ILE A 214 3.20 21.02 -15.64
C ILE A 214 2.47 22.07 -14.79
N ARG A 215 1.74 22.98 -15.43
CA ARG A 215 0.93 23.98 -14.70
C ARG A 215 -0.11 23.32 -13.80
N LYS A 216 -0.77 22.26 -14.27
CA LYS A 216 -1.74 21.48 -13.47
C LYS A 216 -1.06 20.73 -12.32
N LEU A 217 0.10 20.12 -12.55
CA LEU A 217 0.85 19.41 -11.50
C LEU A 217 1.29 20.35 -10.38
N ILE A 218 1.79 21.54 -10.72
CA ILE A 218 2.25 22.50 -9.71
C ILE A 218 1.05 23.05 -8.89
N LYS A 219 -0.07 23.38 -9.54
CA LYS A 219 -1.21 24.02 -8.86
C LYS A 219 -2.21 23.06 -8.22
N HIS A 220 -2.40 21.88 -8.81
CA HIS A 220 -3.57 21.03 -8.57
C HIS A 220 -3.25 19.53 -8.51
N ASP A 221 -2.02 19.17 -8.11
CA ASP A 221 -1.55 17.78 -7.90
C ASP A 221 -2.60 16.87 -7.24
N HIS A 222 -3.16 17.32 -6.12
CA HIS A 222 -4.17 16.58 -5.35
C HIS A 222 -5.44 16.25 -6.15
N LEU A 223 -5.85 17.08 -7.12
CA LEU A 223 -7.02 16.80 -7.97
C LEU A 223 -6.72 15.67 -8.97
N ILE A 224 -5.50 15.59 -9.46
CA ILE A 224 -5.05 14.51 -10.36
C ILE A 224 -4.99 13.18 -9.57
N ALA A 225 -4.49 13.22 -8.34
CA ALA A 225 -4.35 12.06 -7.45
C ALA A 225 -5.70 11.47 -6.98
N ARG A 226 -6.78 12.27 -6.92
CA ARG A 226 -8.10 11.87 -6.40
C ARG A 226 -8.92 10.93 -7.30
N LYS A 227 -8.43 10.55 -8.49
CA LYS A 227 -9.16 9.61 -9.35
C LYS A 227 -9.30 8.22 -8.70
N ARG A 228 -10.44 7.57 -8.96
CA ARG A 228 -10.79 6.26 -8.37
C ARG A 228 -9.75 5.17 -8.65
N SER A 229 -9.11 5.17 -9.83
CA SER A 229 -8.07 4.19 -10.20
C SER A 229 -6.92 4.14 -9.19
N ARG A 230 -6.64 5.26 -8.52
CA ARG A 230 -5.55 5.42 -7.54
C ARG A 230 -5.98 5.21 -6.10
N GLY A 231 -7.27 5.04 -5.86
CA GLY A 231 -7.81 4.83 -4.52
C GLY A 231 -7.74 3.38 -4.07
N VAL A 232 -7.93 3.17 -2.77
CA VAL A 232 -8.05 1.87 -2.12
C VAL A 232 -9.53 1.55 -1.94
N LEU A 233 -9.99 0.39 -2.39
CA LEU A 233 -11.39 0.01 -2.28
C LEU A 233 -11.77 -0.12 -0.79
N LEU A 234 -12.75 0.67 -0.34
CA LEU A 234 -13.34 0.55 0.99
C LEU A 234 -14.48 -0.48 0.99
N GLY A 235 -15.26 -0.54 -0.10
CA GLY A 235 -16.41 -1.42 -0.21
C GLY A 235 -17.48 -0.89 -1.16
N ASN A 236 -18.72 -1.36 -0.99
CA ASN A 236 -19.83 -1.04 -1.89
C ASN A 236 -21.01 -0.38 -1.15
N SER A 237 -21.62 0.63 -1.77
CA SER A 237 -22.88 1.22 -1.35
C SER A 237 -23.86 1.29 -2.51
N ARG A 238 -24.98 0.57 -2.41
CA ARG A 238 -26.06 0.57 -3.40
C ARG A 238 -25.57 0.28 -4.83
N GLY A 239 -24.70 -0.72 -4.99
CA GLY A 239 -24.13 -1.10 -6.28
C GLY A 239 -22.94 -0.26 -6.71
N LYS A 240 -22.58 0.80 -5.97
CA LYS A 240 -21.45 1.68 -6.29
C LYS A 240 -20.25 1.40 -5.39
N GLU A 241 -19.09 1.20 -6.00
CA GLU A 241 -17.82 1.08 -5.30
C GLU A 241 -17.39 2.42 -4.69
N ILE A 242 -16.89 2.33 -3.46
CA ILE A 242 -16.42 3.44 -2.66
C ILE A 242 -14.92 3.24 -2.43
N TYR A 243 -14.14 4.25 -2.78
CA TYR A 243 -12.69 4.23 -2.66
C TYR A 243 -12.23 5.30 -1.67
N LEU A 244 -11.13 5.02 -0.97
CA LEU A 244 -10.33 5.99 -0.23
C LEU A 244 -9.24 6.55 -1.14
N SER A 245 -9.11 7.88 -1.21
CA SER A 245 -8.07 8.52 -2.01
C SER A 245 -6.72 8.49 -1.26
N PRO A 246 -5.58 8.35 -1.96
CA PRO A 246 -4.26 8.38 -1.33
C PRO A 246 -3.89 9.76 -0.74
N THR A 247 -4.73 10.78 -0.97
CA THR A 247 -4.58 12.11 -0.35
C THR A 247 -5.43 12.29 0.89
N GLU A 248 -6.25 11.30 1.26
CA GLU A 248 -7.13 11.38 2.42
C GLU A 248 -6.39 11.04 3.72
N THR A 249 -6.77 11.78 4.76
CA THR A 249 -6.60 11.39 6.16
C THR A 249 -7.93 10.83 6.66
N VAL A 250 -7.93 9.56 7.05
CA VAL A 250 -9.12 8.77 7.35
C VAL A 250 -9.17 8.48 8.85
N LEU A 251 -10.31 8.73 9.50
CA LEU A 251 -10.57 8.30 10.87
C LEU A 251 -11.42 7.03 10.85
N ILE A 252 -10.92 5.93 11.42
CA ILE A 252 -11.66 4.70 11.69
C ILE A 252 -11.96 4.63 13.19
N ALA A 253 -13.23 4.73 13.58
CA ALA A 253 -13.58 4.77 14.98
C ALA A 253 -14.85 3.97 15.33
N GLY A 254 -14.90 3.48 16.56
CA GLY A 254 -15.97 2.61 17.04
C GLY A 254 -15.53 1.83 18.28
N SER A 255 -16.50 1.22 18.98
CA SER A 255 -16.26 0.49 20.23
C SER A 255 -15.19 -0.62 20.09
N SER A 256 -14.58 -1.01 21.21
CA SER A 256 -13.61 -2.12 21.21
C SER A 256 -14.26 -3.41 20.70
N GLY A 257 -13.52 -4.21 19.92
CA GLY A 257 -13.98 -5.50 19.40
C GLY A 257 -14.97 -5.46 18.23
N ILE A 258 -15.31 -4.27 17.69
CA ILE A 258 -16.33 -4.14 16.64
C ILE A 258 -15.81 -4.29 15.19
N GLY A 259 -14.56 -4.74 15.02
CA GLY A 259 -13.96 -4.99 13.70
C GLY A 259 -13.13 -3.85 13.09
N LYS A 260 -12.66 -2.88 13.89
CA LYS A 260 -11.79 -1.79 13.40
C LYS A 260 -10.49 -2.32 12.79
N SER A 261 -9.74 -3.13 13.56
CA SER A 261 -8.50 -3.74 13.08
C SER A 261 -8.77 -4.70 11.93
N THR A 262 -9.89 -5.43 11.93
CA THR A 262 -10.34 -6.26 10.79
C THR A 262 -10.46 -5.45 9.50
N LEU A 263 -11.10 -4.27 9.55
CA LEU A 263 -11.19 -3.37 8.40
C LEU A 263 -9.81 -2.84 8.00
N ALA A 264 -8.97 -2.47 8.98
CA ALA A 264 -7.61 -2.01 8.72
C ALA A 264 -6.76 -3.09 8.02
N THR A 265 -6.86 -4.35 8.46
CA THR A 265 -6.23 -5.50 7.79
C THR A 265 -6.72 -5.64 6.35
N ALA A 266 -8.03 -5.57 6.13
CA ALA A 266 -8.59 -5.66 4.78
C ALA A 266 -8.06 -4.53 3.87
N LEU A 267 -7.92 -3.32 4.41
CA LEU A 267 -7.29 -2.21 3.68
C LEU A 267 -5.82 -2.49 3.38
N THR A 268 -5.04 -3.01 4.34
CA THR A 268 -3.62 -3.35 4.10
C THR A 268 -3.44 -4.40 3.00
N GLU A 269 -4.33 -5.39 2.90
CA GLU A 269 -4.30 -6.37 1.80
C GLU A 269 -4.49 -5.69 0.44
N ARG A 270 -5.45 -4.75 0.33
CA ARG A 270 -5.65 -3.97 -0.89
C ARG A 270 -4.48 -3.04 -1.21
N LEU A 271 -3.76 -2.57 -0.19
CA LEU A 271 -2.52 -1.82 -0.37
C LEU A 271 -1.42 -2.69 -0.98
N VAL A 272 -1.22 -3.90 -0.43
CA VAL A 272 -0.25 -4.87 -0.96
C VAL A 272 -0.59 -5.25 -2.41
N GLU A 273 -1.85 -5.59 -2.70
CA GLU A 273 -2.30 -5.94 -4.05
C GLU A 273 -2.06 -4.82 -5.07
N LYS A 274 -2.12 -3.56 -4.62
CA LYS A 274 -1.85 -2.39 -5.46
C LYS A 274 -0.38 -1.98 -5.51
N GLY A 275 0.51 -2.63 -4.77
CA GLY A 275 1.93 -2.22 -4.69
C GLY A 275 2.15 -0.95 -3.86
N LEU A 276 1.21 -0.58 -3.00
CA LEU A 276 1.29 0.61 -2.16
C LEU A 276 1.94 0.28 -0.82
N GLN A 277 3.17 0.76 -0.63
CA GLN A 277 3.88 0.69 0.65
C GLN A 277 3.08 1.32 1.80
N PHE A 278 2.99 0.63 2.95
CA PHE A 278 2.42 1.16 4.18
C PHE A 278 3.32 0.95 5.40
N CYS A 279 3.08 1.75 6.44
CA CYS A 279 3.65 1.57 7.77
C CYS A 279 2.55 1.63 8.83
N ILE A 280 2.49 0.61 9.69
CA ILE A 280 1.54 0.57 10.82
C ILE A 280 2.28 0.91 12.11
N PHE A 281 1.74 1.81 12.90
CA PHE A 281 2.09 1.99 14.30
C PHE A 281 1.05 1.27 15.14
N ASP A 282 1.50 0.24 15.87
CA ASP A 282 0.65 -0.69 16.58
C ASP A 282 1.08 -0.77 18.06
N PRO A 283 0.47 0.07 18.92
CA PRO A 283 0.80 0.11 20.34
C PRO A 283 0.45 -1.16 21.12
N GLU A 284 -0.46 -1.99 20.60
CA GLU A 284 -0.98 -3.18 21.30
C GLU A 284 -0.43 -4.51 20.72
N GLY A 285 0.24 -4.47 19.57
CA GLY A 285 0.81 -5.66 18.93
C GLY A 285 -0.22 -6.52 18.18
N ASP A 286 -1.34 -5.93 17.77
CA ASP A 286 -2.45 -6.57 17.08
C ASP A 286 -2.11 -7.06 15.66
N TYR A 287 -1.16 -6.42 14.99
CA TYR A 287 -0.73 -6.73 13.62
C TYR A 287 0.50 -7.63 13.57
N ASP A 288 0.89 -8.23 14.71
CA ASP A 288 1.96 -9.22 14.73
C ASP A 288 1.62 -10.43 13.84
N GLY A 289 2.51 -10.74 12.90
CA GLY A 289 2.30 -11.77 11.87
C GLY A 289 1.47 -11.32 10.66
N LEU A 290 1.21 -10.01 10.47
CA LEU A 290 0.57 -9.49 9.26
C LEU A 290 1.39 -9.89 8.00
N LYS A 291 0.74 -10.61 7.07
CA LYS A 291 1.42 -11.06 5.85
C LYS A 291 1.82 -9.87 4.98
N GLY A 292 3.02 -9.95 4.41
CA GLY A 292 3.55 -8.91 3.52
C GLY A 292 4.08 -7.67 4.24
N ALA A 293 4.28 -7.73 5.56
CA ALA A 293 4.91 -6.69 6.35
C ALA A 293 6.02 -7.24 7.26
N VAL A 294 7.06 -6.43 7.48
CA VAL A 294 8.17 -6.72 8.38
C VAL A 294 7.83 -6.18 9.76
N PRO A 295 7.78 -7.02 10.81
CA PRO A 295 7.58 -6.55 12.18
C PRO A 295 8.85 -5.91 12.72
N LEU A 296 8.70 -4.82 13.45
CA LEU A 296 9.76 -4.08 14.10
C LEU A 296 9.40 -3.91 15.58
N GLY A 297 10.25 -4.46 16.45
CA GLY A 297 9.92 -4.63 17.87
C GLY A 297 8.99 -5.83 18.11
N ASN A 298 8.77 -6.16 19.38
CA ASN A 298 7.88 -7.21 19.84
C ASN A 298 7.47 -6.95 21.31
N GLY A 299 6.89 -7.93 22.00
CA GLY A 299 6.49 -7.78 23.41
C GLY A 299 7.63 -7.57 24.41
N SER A 300 8.86 -7.92 24.04
CA SER A 300 10.04 -7.83 24.90
C SER A 300 11.07 -6.80 24.42
N THR A 301 11.07 -6.48 23.12
CA THR A 301 12.06 -5.61 22.48
C THR A 301 11.36 -4.40 21.87
N ALA A 302 11.78 -3.20 22.29
CA ALA A 302 11.28 -1.95 21.75
C ALA A 302 11.67 -1.76 20.27
N PRO A 303 10.84 -1.10 19.44
CA PRO A 303 11.14 -0.84 18.05
C PRO A 303 12.30 0.17 17.89
N ASN A 304 13.19 -0.08 16.92
CA ASN A 304 14.33 0.80 16.63
C ASN A 304 14.03 1.81 15.50
N LYS A 305 14.39 3.07 15.70
CA LYS A 305 14.04 4.18 14.81
C LYS A 305 14.81 4.14 13.49
N GLU A 306 16.11 3.90 13.56
CA GLU A 306 17.00 3.89 12.41
C GLU A 306 16.64 2.73 11.47
N GLN A 307 16.37 1.56 12.03
CA GLN A 307 15.91 0.38 11.31
C GLN A 307 14.56 0.61 10.62
N LEU A 308 13.62 1.32 11.27
CA LEU A 308 12.36 1.70 10.63
C LEU A 308 12.62 2.52 9.35
N LEU A 309 13.46 3.55 9.44
CA LEU A 309 13.74 4.44 8.33
C LEU A 309 14.45 3.69 7.19
N GLU A 310 15.41 2.81 7.49
CA GLU A 310 16.09 1.97 6.50
C GLU A 310 15.11 1.02 5.78
N LEU A 311 14.21 0.37 6.53
CA LEU A 311 13.19 -0.50 5.95
C LEU A 311 12.25 0.27 5.02
N LEU A 312 11.87 1.49 5.39
CA LEU A 312 10.99 2.34 4.56
C LEU A 312 11.67 2.85 3.29
N GLU A 313 13.00 3.00 3.27
CA GLU A 313 13.70 3.38 2.02
C GLU A 313 13.48 2.35 0.91
N LYS A 314 13.33 1.06 1.25
CA LYS A 314 13.14 -0.05 0.30
C LYS A 314 11.66 -0.12 -0.16
N PRO A 315 11.33 0.15 -1.45
CA PRO A 315 9.96 0.22 -1.97
C PRO A 315 9.03 -0.95 -1.66
N GLN A 316 9.59 -2.15 -1.60
CA GLN A 316 8.89 -3.42 -1.42
C GLN A 316 8.51 -3.74 0.03
N ASN A 317 9.08 -3.02 1.01
CA ASN A 317 8.90 -3.35 2.42
C ASN A 317 7.68 -2.62 3.01
N ASN A 318 6.67 -3.35 3.46
CA ASN A 318 5.72 -2.78 4.43
C ASN A 318 6.25 -3.02 5.84
N VAL A 319 5.94 -2.14 6.79
CA VAL A 319 6.47 -2.22 8.15
C VAL A 319 5.35 -2.17 9.19
N VAL A 320 5.44 -3.00 10.22
CA VAL A 320 4.59 -2.94 11.42
C VAL A 320 5.49 -2.61 12.61
N VAL A 321 5.30 -1.43 13.19
CA VAL A 321 6.00 -0.96 14.38
C VAL A 321 5.20 -1.40 15.60
N ASN A 322 5.70 -2.43 16.28
CA ASN A 322 5.08 -2.98 17.48
C ASN A 322 5.57 -2.22 18.71
N GLY A 323 4.65 -1.50 19.37
CA GLY A 323 4.93 -0.69 20.55
C GLY A 323 4.69 -1.39 21.89
N LEU A 324 4.46 -2.72 21.90
CA LEU A 324 4.06 -3.45 23.10
C LEU A 324 5.12 -3.39 24.22
N ALA A 325 6.41 -3.40 23.87
CA ALA A 325 7.50 -3.24 24.84
C ALA A 325 7.67 -1.80 25.38
N LEU A 326 7.00 -0.80 24.80
CA LEU A 326 7.04 0.60 25.26
C LEU A 326 5.94 0.84 26.30
N LYS A 327 6.28 1.54 27.39
CA LYS A 327 5.28 1.95 28.38
C LYS A 327 4.29 2.95 27.78
N VAL A 328 3.07 2.99 28.30
CA VAL A 328 1.97 3.82 27.77
C VAL A 328 2.34 5.30 27.69
N ASP A 329 3.09 5.80 28.66
CA ASP A 329 3.58 7.18 28.76
C ASP A 329 4.79 7.48 27.83
N GLU A 330 5.55 6.47 27.42
CA GLU A 330 6.70 6.61 26.50
C GLU A 330 6.25 6.67 25.03
N ARG A 331 5.13 6.01 24.68
CA ARG A 331 4.64 5.87 23.30
C ARG A 331 4.44 7.21 22.55
N PRO A 332 3.81 8.25 23.14
CA PRO A 332 3.72 9.54 22.47
C PRO A 332 5.08 10.17 22.17
N GLY A 333 6.06 10.00 23.07
CA GLY A 333 7.42 10.54 22.90
C GLY A 333 8.15 9.85 21.74
N PHE A 334 8.15 8.52 21.76
CA PHE A 334 8.71 7.71 20.69
C PHE A 334 8.11 8.06 19.31
N PHE A 335 6.78 8.17 19.21
CA PHE A 335 6.12 8.54 17.95
C PHE A 335 6.50 9.94 17.48
N ALA A 336 6.53 10.93 18.38
CA ALA A 336 6.90 12.30 18.05
C ALA A 336 8.33 12.41 17.50
N GLU A 337 9.27 11.64 18.05
CA GLU A 337 10.66 11.60 17.60
C GLU A 337 10.85 10.97 16.22
N LEU A 338 9.93 10.09 15.78
CA LEU A 338 9.99 9.45 14.46
C LEU A 338 9.49 10.34 13.33
N LEU A 339 8.59 11.28 13.62
CA LEU A 339 7.91 12.08 12.61
C LEU A 339 8.82 12.90 11.71
N PRO A 340 9.89 13.56 12.20
CA PRO A 340 10.82 14.27 11.31
C PRO A 340 11.49 13.35 10.30
N GLY A 341 11.95 12.16 10.74
CA GLY A 341 12.56 11.17 9.87
C GLY A 341 11.58 10.64 8.83
N LEU A 342 10.36 10.31 9.26
CA LEU A 342 9.29 9.85 8.38
C LEU A 342 8.85 10.92 7.37
N GLY A 343 8.78 12.18 7.82
CA GLY A 343 8.51 13.34 6.98
C GLY A 343 9.58 13.52 5.91
N ASN A 344 10.86 13.34 6.25
CA ASN A 344 11.97 13.40 5.29
C ASN A 344 11.90 12.26 4.26
N VAL A 345 11.62 11.02 4.69
CA VAL A 345 11.44 9.89 3.77
C VAL A 345 10.28 10.17 2.81
N ARG A 346 9.12 10.61 3.33
CA ARG A 346 7.96 10.99 2.51
C ARG A 346 8.25 12.15 1.57
N TYR A 347 8.98 13.17 2.02
CA TYR A 347 9.36 14.30 1.19
C TYR A 347 10.24 13.87 0.00
N ARG A 348 11.15 12.91 0.21
CA ARG A 348 12.06 12.44 -0.85
C ARG A 348 11.43 11.41 -1.77
N THR A 349 10.57 10.54 -1.25
CA THR A 349 10.14 9.31 -1.92
C THR A 349 8.64 9.22 -2.17
N ALA A 350 7.84 10.10 -1.54
CA ALA A 350 6.39 10.01 -1.38
C ALA A 350 5.91 8.71 -0.70
N ARG A 351 6.81 8.02 0.00
CA ARG A 351 6.55 6.78 0.72
C ARG A 351 6.85 6.89 2.22
N PRO A 352 6.24 6.05 3.09
CA PRO A 352 5.19 5.08 2.75
C PRO A 352 3.93 5.81 2.27
N HIS A 353 3.25 5.23 1.28
CA HIS A 353 2.03 5.82 0.70
C HIS A 353 0.94 5.95 1.76
N TRP A 354 0.89 4.99 2.69
CA TRP A 354 -0.08 4.97 3.78
C TRP A 354 0.59 4.83 5.15
N LEU A 355 0.20 5.69 6.09
CA LEU A 355 0.47 5.52 7.52
C LEU A 355 -0.80 5.05 8.20
N ILE A 356 -0.71 3.97 8.96
CA ILE A 356 -1.83 3.45 9.75
C ILE A 356 -1.41 3.59 11.21
N ILE A 357 -2.17 4.36 11.97
CA ILE A 357 -1.89 4.66 13.38
C ILE A 357 -3.00 3.99 14.17
N ASP A 358 -2.73 2.79 14.70
CA ASP A 358 -3.69 2.11 15.57
C ASP A 358 -3.64 2.67 17.00
N GLU A 359 -4.79 2.61 17.66
CA GLU A 359 -5.06 3.23 18.95
C GLU A 359 -4.46 4.64 19.05
N ALA A 360 -4.75 5.47 18.05
CA ALA A 360 -4.14 6.77 17.82
C ALA A 360 -4.20 7.74 19.02
N HIS A 361 -5.13 7.53 19.95
CA HIS A 361 -5.23 8.28 21.21
C HIS A 361 -4.04 8.02 22.16
N HIS A 362 -3.32 6.90 22.03
CA HIS A 362 -2.07 6.62 22.74
C HIS A 362 -0.84 7.29 22.12
N LEU A 363 -0.89 7.62 20.83
CA LEU A 363 0.27 8.20 20.11
C LEU A 363 0.13 9.72 19.95
N MET A 364 -1.09 10.23 19.88
CA MET A 364 -1.41 11.63 19.65
C MET A 364 -2.45 12.16 20.67
N PRO A 365 -2.17 12.13 21.97
CA PRO A 365 -3.14 12.49 23.00
C PRO A 365 -3.42 13.99 23.04
N LYS A 366 -4.65 14.35 23.42
CA LYS A 366 -5.16 15.74 23.49
C LYS A 366 -4.38 16.68 24.43
N ARG A 367 -3.68 16.15 25.46
CA ARG A 367 -3.08 16.94 26.54
C ARG A 367 -1.61 17.37 26.33
N ARG A 368 -1.04 17.24 25.13
CA ARG A 368 0.39 17.54 24.90
C ARG A 368 0.62 18.82 24.07
N ALA A 369 1.27 19.83 24.66
CA ALA A 369 1.61 21.10 24.00
C ALA A 369 2.51 20.92 22.75
N ASP A 370 3.33 19.87 22.74
CA ASP A 370 4.28 19.53 21.67
C ASP A 370 3.61 18.94 20.41
N THR A 371 2.28 18.66 20.43
CA THR A 371 1.60 18.16 19.22
C THR A 371 1.48 19.21 18.11
N ARG A 372 1.69 20.50 18.41
CA ARG A 372 1.70 21.56 17.40
C ARG A 372 2.87 21.44 16.41
N SER A 373 4.06 21.00 16.86
CA SER A 373 5.21 20.76 15.97
C SER A 373 5.05 19.47 15.16
N VAL A 374 4.45 18.43 15.77
CA VAL A 374 4.07 17.14 15.14
C VAL A 374 3.14 17.30 13.94
N LEU A 375 2.26 18.31 13.95
CA LEU A 375 1.20 18.52 12.96
C LEU A 375 1.51 19.60 11.90
N SER A 376 2.71 20.17 11.92
CA SER A 376 3.21 21.03 10.83
C SER A 376 3.40 20.27 9.51
N ILE A 377 3.36 18.94 9.56
CA ILE A 377 3.45 18.04 8.42
C ILE A 377 2.02 17.64 8.03
N GLU A 378 1.53 18.10 6.87
CA GLU A 378 0.37 17.47 6.25
C GLU A 378 0.68 15.97 6.08
N LEU A 379 -0.18 15.10 6.61
CA LEU A 379 -0.01 13.65 6.52
C LEU A 379 -1.08 13.04 5.58
N PRO A 380 -1.02 13.31 4.26
CA PRO A 380 -1.87 12.64 3.30
C PRO A 380 -1.59 11.13 3.32
N GLY A 381 -2.60 10.33 2.99
CA GLY A 381 -2.49 8.88 3.05
C GLY A 381 -2.24 8.43 4.48
N THR A 382 -3.17 8.75 5.38
CA THR A 382 -3.08 8.37 6.80
C THR A 382 -4.40 7.82 7.28
N VAL A 383 -4.36 6.75 8.07
CA VAL A 383 -5.51 6.15 8.75
C VAL A 383 -5.27 6.25 10.25
N LEU A 384 -6.14 6.98 10.95
CA LEU A 384 -6.19 7.05 12.40
C LEU A 384 -7.24 6.06 12.89
N ILE A 385 -6.86 5.09 13.71
CA ILE A 385 -7.80 4.11 14.28
C ILE A 385 -7.90 4.37 15.78
N THR A 386 -9.12 4.41 16.31
CA THR A 386 -9.31 4.65 17.76
C THR A 386 -10.65 4.16 18.28
N VAL A 387 -10.70 3.85 19.57
CA VAL A 387 -11.95 3.73 20.34
C VAL A 387 -12.44 5.06 20.93
N HIS A 388 -11.55 6.05 21.07
CA HIS A 388 -11.77 7.32 21.76
C HIS A 388 -11.37 8.52 20.87
N PRO A 389 -12.21 8.96 19.91
CA PRO A 389 -11.93 10.14 19.11
C PRO A 389 -11.67 11.39 19.97
N GLU A 390 -12.40 11.59 21.06
CA GLU A 390 -12.29 12.70 22.01
C GLU A 390 -10.93 12.80 22.73
N ALA A 391 -10.16 11.70 22.75
CA ALA A 391 -8.85 11.63 23.38
C ALA A 391 -7.70 11.99 22.43
N ILE A 392 -7.96 12.07 21.11
CA ILE A 392 -6.97 12.48 20.10
C ILE A 392 -6.83 14.01 20.12
N SER A 393 -5.63 14.51 19.80
CA SER A 393 -5.39 15.94 19.56
C SER A 393 -6.37 16.53 18.55
N THR A 394 -6.99 17.66 18.92
CA THR A 394 -7.93 18.39 18.06
C THR A 394 -7.32 18.77 16.72
N ASP A 395 -6.04 19.14 16.70
CA ASP A 395 -5.36 19.53 15.46
C ASP A 395 -5.18 18.32 14.53
N ALA A 396 -4.96 17.11 15.05
CA ALA A 396 -4.92 15.89 14.25
C ALA A 396 -6.30 15.54 13.67
N LEU A 397 -7.36 15.69 14.48
CA LEU A 397 -8.74 15.47 14.02
C LEU A 397 -9.15 16.46 12.92
N ARG A 398 -8.65 17.70 12.95
CA ARG A 398 -8.92 18.70 11.90
C ARG A 398 -8.33 18.35 10.54
N LEU A 399 -7.30 17.49 10.49
CA LEU A 399 -6.74 16.98 9.23
C LEU A 399 -7.62 15.90 8.58
N VAL A 400 -8.55 15.30 9.34
CA VAL A 400 -9.38 14.19 8.84
C VAL A 400 -10.32 14.68 7.75
N THR A 401 -10.22 14.03 6.59
CA THR A 401 -11.02 14.32 5.39
C THR A 401 -12.08 13.25 5.12
N ALA A 402 -11.98 12.09 5.76
CA ALA A 402 -12.97 11.02 5.71
C ALA A 402 -13.12 10.32 7.07
N VAL A 403 -14.35 9.99 7.45
CA VAL A 403 -14.67 9.27 8.70
C VAL A 403 -15.37 7.96 8.37
N ILE A 404 -14.88 6.87 8.94
CA ILE A 404 -15.49 5.54 8.94
C ILE A 404 -15.85 5.19 10.39
N ALA A 405 -17.13 5.17 10.70
CA ALA A 405 -17.65 4.85 12.02
C ALA A 405 -18.29 3.46 12.04
N LEU A 406 -17.88 2.62 13.00
CA LEU A 406 -18.28 1.21 13.08
C LEU A 406 -19.23 0.96 14.26
N GLY A 407 -20.16 0.03 14.04
CA GLY A 407 -21.02 -0.53 15.08
C GLY A 407 -22.18 0.36 15.54
N PRO A 408 -22.86 -0.07 16.63
CA PRO A 408 -24.08 0.59 17.11
C PRO A 408 -23.88 2.06 17.51
N LYS A 409 -22.68 2.42 17.98
CA LYS A 409 -22.31 3.79 18.39
C LYS A 409 -21.76 4.66 17.25
N ALA A 410 -21.86 4.23 15.99
CA ALA A 410 -21.32 4.97 14.85
C ALA A 410 -21.84 6.41 14.73
N LYS A 411 -23.12 6.65 15.07
CA LYS A 411 -23.67 8.02 15.14
C LYS A 411 -22.94 8.86 16.18
N GLY A 412 -22.66 8.30 17.36
CA GLY A 412 -21.92 8.97 18.43
C GLY A 412 -20.52 9.38 17.99
N VAL A 413 -19.82 8.51 17.26
CA VAL A 413 -18.49 8.82 16.69
C VAL A 413 -18.53 10.07 15.81
N ILE A 414 -19.50 10.19 14.90
CA ILE A 414 -19.65 11.38 14.05
C ILE A 414 -19.94 12.63 14.87
N MET A 415 -20.81 12.53 15.88
CA MET A 415 -21.13 13.65 16.78
C MET A 415 -19.90 14.11 17.55
N THR A 416 -19.14 13.18 18.15
CA THR A 416 -17.89 13.48 18.86
C THR A 416 -16.89 14.15 17.93
N PHE A 417 -16.68 13.60 16.72
CA PHE A 417 -15.78 14.18 15.74
C PHE A 417 -16.17 15.63 15.39
N CYS A 418 -17.45 15.90 15.16
CA CYS A 418 -17.96 17.25 14.90
C CYS A 418 -17.72 18.20 16.08
N THR A 419 -18.00 17.77 17.30
CA THR A 419 -17.76 18.56 18.53
C THR A 419 -16.29 18.92 18.67
N GLU A 420 -15.39 17.94 18.49
CA GLU A 420 -13.95 18.13 18.67
C GLU A 420 -13.33 19.02 17.57
N THR A 421 -13.82 18.89 16.33
CA THR A 421 -13.29 19.68 15.20
C THR A 421 -13.95 21.06 15.05
N GLY A 422 -15.09 21.28 15.70
CA GLY A 422 -15.94 22.47 15.52
C GLY A 422 -16.78 22.42 14.23
N LEU A 423 -16.86 21.27 13.55
CA LEU A 423 -17.68 21.09 12.36
C LEU A 423 -19.16 20.95 12.73
N LYS A 424 -20.04 21.47 11.86
CA LYS A 424 -21.49 21.31 12.04
C LYS A 424 -21.91 19.86 11.81
N ALA A 425 -22.54 19.26 12.81
CA ALA A 425 -23.05 17.90 12.71
C ALA A 425 -24.12 17.76 11.61
N PRO A 426 -24.06 16.70 10.78
CA PRO A 426 -25.10 16.41 9.80
C PRO A 426 -26.42 16.04 10.50
N LYS A 427 -27.55 16.58 10.01
CA LYS A 427 -28.88 16.36 10.60
C LYS A 427 -29.34 14.90 10.51
N ASP A 428 -29.10 14.26 9.36
CA ASP A 428 -29.52 12.88 9.09
C ASP A 428 -28.30 11.95 9.06
N ILE A 429 -28.17 11.12 10.08
CA ILE A 429 -27.09 10.13 10.21
C ILE A 429 -27.73 8.74 10.21
N PRO A 430 -27.56 7.92 9.15
CA PRO A 430 -28.10 6.57 9.14
C PRO A 430 -27.37 5.68 10.15
N LEU A 431 -28.10 4.74 10.74
CA LEU A 431 -27.52 3.69 11.57
C LEU A 431 -27.03 2.54 10.67
N PRO A 432 -25.75 2.16 10.75
CA PRO A 432 -25.28 0.96 10.08
C PRO A 432 -25.98 -0.29 10.65
N LYS A 433 -26.32 -1.25 9.78
CA LYS A 433 -26.90 -2.55 10.14
C LYS A 433 -25.95 -3.66 9.69
N GLY A 434 -25.83 -4.72 10.50
CA GLY A 434 -25.01 -5.88 10.18
C GLY A 434 -23.52 -5.53 10.04
N ASP A 435 -22.92 -5.97 8.93
CA ASP A 435 -21.51 -5.79 8.55
C ASP A 435 -21.20 -4.40 7.94
N ARG A 436 -22.18 -3.50 7.87
CA ARG A 436 -22.01 -2.20 7.23
C ARG A 436 -21.31 -1.22 8.16
N VAL A 437 -20.53 -0.32 7.56
CA VAL A 437 -19.91 0.83 8.24
C VAL A 437 -20.59 2.12 7.82
N LEU A 438 -20.54 3.14 8.68
CA LEU A 438 -20.99 4.49 8.36
C LEU A 438 -19.80 5.27 7.80
N PHE A 439 -19.91 5.77 6.56
CA PHE A 439 -18.87 6.52 5.88
C PHE A 439 -19.30 7.97 5.62
N TRP A 440 -18.39 8.92 5.80
CA TRP A 440 -18.65 10.34 5.61
C TRP A 440 -17.40 11.10 5.17
N ARG A 441 -17.57 12.05 4.24
CA ARG A 441 -16.57 13.05 3.87
C ARG A 441 -17.08 14.42 4.31
N PRO A 442 -16.58 15.00 5.42
CA PRO A 442 -17.14 16.22 5.99
C PRO A 442 -17.11 17.42 5.05
N HIS A 443 -16.09 17.52 4.21
CA HIS A 443 -15.84 18.67 3.33
C HIS A 443 -16.52 18.56 1.95
N ASP A 444 -17.16 17.43 1.63
CA ASP A 444 -17.80 17.20 0.33
C ASP A 444 -19.23 17.79 0.25
N GLY A 445 -19.76 18.33 1.36
CA GLY A 445 -21.15 18.78 1.47
C GLY A 445 -22.19 17.65 1.42
N LYS A 446 -21.74 16.38 1.42
CA LYS A 446 -22.60 15.19 1.36
C LYS A 446 -22.92 14.65 2.74
N LYS A 447 -24.10 14.03 2.87
CA LYS A 447 -24.53 13.36 4.11
C LYS A 447 -23.78 12.04 4.32
N PRO A 448 -23.60 11.59 5.58
CA PRO A 448 -23.09 10.25 5.87
C PRO A 448 -23.96 9.15 5.23
N PHE A 449 -23.35 8.06 4.80
CA PHE A 449 -24.06 6.92 4.19
C PHE A 449 -23.41 5.59 4.55
N THR A 450 -24.14 4.48 4.39
CA THR A 450 -23.63 3.15 4.79
C THR A 450 -22.92 2.44 3.64
N VAL A 451 -21.78 1.83 3.96
CA VAL A 451 -20.95 1.06 3.02
C VAL A 451 -20.85 -0.37 3.55
N LYS A 452 -21.07 -1.37 2.69
CA LYS A 452 -20.66 -2.74 3.00
C LYS A 452 -19.16 -2.80 2.79
N ALA A 453 -18.40 -2.90 3.88
CA ALA A 453 -16.95 -2.85 3.83
C ALA A 453 -16.37 -4.13 3.22
N ILE A 454 -15.15 -4.03 2.70
CA ILE A 454 -14.37 -5.21 2.31
C ILE A 454 -14.02 -6.06 3.54
N GLU A 455 -13.86 -7.37 3.31
CA GLU A 455 -13.43 -8.32 4.33
C GLU A 455 -11.98 -8.75 4.07
N PRO A 456 -11.18 -9.00 5.14
CA PRO A 456 -9.82 -9.51 4.97
C PRO A 456 -9.83 -10.99 4.60
N SER A 457 -8.82 -11.40 3.84
CA SER A 457 -8.54 -12.81 3.55
C SER A 457 -7.76 -13.48 4.69
N GLN A 458 -6.99 -12.72 5.47
CA GLN A 458 -6.24 -13.24 6.61
C GLN A 458 -6.93 -12.99 7.96
N SER A 459 -6.64 -13.84 8.94
CA SER A 459 -7.09 -13.71 10.34
C SER A 459 -5.91 -13.27 11.24
N LEU A 460 -6.04 -12.17 11.97
CA LEU A 460 -4.99 -11.64 12.87
C LEU A 460 -5.09 -12.16 14.32
N LYS A 461 -3.96 -12.10 15.05
CA LYS A 461 -3.78 -12.57 16.44
C LYS A 461 -4.67 -11.87 17.49
N ARG A 462 -5.16 -10.64 17.28
CA ARG A 462 -6.06 -9.95 18.25
C ARG A 462 -7.35 -10.73 18.54
N HIS A 463 -7.82 -11.55 17.58
CA HIS A 463 -8.97 -12.43 17.79
C HIS A 463 -8.67 -13.59 18.74
N SER A 464 -7.42 -13.94 18.97
CA SER A 464 -7.05 -15.04 19.85
C SER A 464 -6.78 -14.51 21.28
N ARG A 465 -5.93 -13.48 21.45
CA ARG A 465 -5.54 -12.99 22.79
C ARG A 465 -6.66 -12.32 23.60
N LYS A 466 -7.60 -11.59 22.98
CA LYS A 466 -8.67 -10.88 23.73
C LYS A 466 -9.61 -11.82 24.48
N TYR A 467 -9.92 -12.99 23.92
CA TYR A 467 -10.73 -14.01 24.59
C TYR A 467 -9.90 -14.93 25.49
N ALA A 468 -8.57 -14.95 25.28
CA ALA A 468 -7.66 -15.68 26.14
C ALA A 468 -7.41 -14.97 27.48
N GLU A 469 -7.21 -13.65 27.45
CA GLU A 469 -6.80 -12.85 28.62
C GLU A 469 -7.90 -11.89 29.12
N GLY A 470 -8.81 -11.42 28.27
CA GLY A 470 -9.85 -10.44 28.65
C GLY A 470 -11.11 -11.05 29.27
N GLU A 471 -11.81 -10.32 30.13
CA GLU A 471 -13.03 -10.79 30.80
C GLU A 471 -14.24 -10.89 29.85
N LEU A 472 -14.76 -12.10 29.69
CA LEU A 472 -16.08 -12.39 29.13
C LEU A 472 -17.17 -12.00 30.12
N ASP A 473 -18.30 -11.51 29.60
CA ASP A 473 -19.50 -11.28 30.40
C ASP A 473 -20.05 -12.60 30.97
N GLU A 474 -21.04 -12.51 31.87
CA GLU A 474 -21.62 -13.70 32.50
C GLU A 474 -22.22 -14.68 31.47
N ALA A 475 -22.81 -14.16 30.39
CA ALA A 475 -23.40 -14.99 29.33
C ALA A 475 -22.34 -15.69 28.47
N GLY A 476 -21.16 -15.11 28.33
CA GLY A 476 -20.05 -15.65 27.54
C GLY A 476 -19.07 -16.52 28.33
N SER A 477 -19.11 -16.50 29.66
CA SER A 477 -18.20 -17.28 30.53
C SER A 477 -18.48 -18.78 30.48
N PHE A 478 -17.46 -19.60 30.70
CA PHE A 478 -17.64 -21.03 30.92
C PHE A 478 -17.95 -21.30 32.38
N TYR A 479 -18.84 -22.25 32.65
CA TYR A 479 -19.18 -22.66 34.01
C TYR A 479 -18.94 -24.15 34.17
N PHE A 480 -18.04 -24.52 35.09
CA PHE A 480 -17.88 -25.91 35.50
C PHE A 480 -19.02 -26.27 36.46
N THR A 481 -20.05 -26.91 35.90
CA THR A 481 -21.21 -27.40 36.62
C THR A 481 -21.20 -28.91 36.64
N GLY A 482 -20.75 -29.51 37.75
CA GLY A 482 -20.75 -30.97 37.89
C GLY A 482 -22.15 -31.60 37.74
N PRO A 483 -22.25 -32.93 37.58
CA PRO A 483 -23.51 -33.64 37.26
C PRO A 483 -24.70 -33.36 38.20
N LYS A 484 -24.44 -32.98 39.45
CA LYS A 484 -25.45 -32.67 40.48
C LYS A 484 -25.65 -31.16 40.72
N LYS A 485 -25.08 -30.28 39.89
CA LYS A 485 -25.01 -28.81 40.07
C LYS A 485 -24.46 -28.36 41.43
N THR A 486 -23.67 -29.20 42.09
CA THR A 486 -23.05 -28.92 43.39
C THR A 486 -21.83 -27.98 43.30
N MET A 487 -21.36 -27.71 42.08
CA MET A 487 -20.23 -26.83 41.78
C MET A 487 -20.64 -25.84 40.70
N ASN A 488 -20.20 -24.58 40.81
CA ASN A 488 -20.49 -23.53 39.84
C ASN A 488 -19.29 -22.56 39.74
N LEU A 489 -18.18 -23.05 39.18
CA LEU A 489 -16.97 -22.25 39.01
C LEU A 489 -17.00 -21.56 37.65
N ARG A 490 -16.88 -20.23 37.66
CA ARG A 490 -16.93 -19.38 36.47
C ARG A 490 -15.52 -19.12 35.92
N ALA A 491 -15.25 -19.58 34.71
CA ALA A 491 -14.10 -19.18 33.92
C ALA A 491 -14.50 -18.07 32.93
N HIS A 492 -14.08 -16.84 33.23
CA HIS A 492 -14.40 -15.66 32.43
C HIS A 492 -13.40 -15.39 31.30
N ASN A 493 -12.38 -16.23 31.09
CA ASN A 493 -11.49 -16.20 29.92
C ASN A 493 -10.79 -17.55 29.75
N LEU A 494 -10.01 -17.73 28.68
CA LEU A 494 -9.35 -19.01 28.36
C LEU A 494 -8.21 -19.36 29.35
N ILE A 495 -7.50 -18.37 29.90
CA ILE A 495 -6.44 -18.60 30.89
C ILE A 495 -7.03 -19.12 32.20
N ILE A 496 -8.07 -18.46 32.72
CA ILE A 496 -8.77 -18.89 33.93
C ILE A 496 -9.42 -20.26 33.70
N PHE A 497 -9.95 -20.53 32.50
CA PHE A 497 -10.43 -21.87 32.14
C PHE A 497 -9.33 -22.92 32.28
N ALA A 498 -8.13 -22.70 31.70
CA ALA A 498 -7.03 -23.65 31.79
C ALA A 498 -6.56 -23.85 33.24
N GLN A 499 -6.44 -22.77 34.02
CA GLN A 499 -6.06 -22.84 35.44
C GLN A 499 -7.09 -23.62 36.27
N MET A 500 -8.39 -23.37 36.06
CA MET A 500 -9.46 -24.07 36.76
C MET A 500 -9.55 -25.54 36.34
N ALA A 501 -9.32 -25.83 35.05
CA ALA A 501 -9.33 -27.19 34.53
C ALA A 501 -8.29 -28.09 35.21
N GLU A 502 -7.13 -27.56 35.59
CA GLU A 502 -6.12 -28.32 36.34
C GLU A 502 -6.63 -28.80 37.71
N GLY A 503 -7.49 -28.02 38.37
CA GLY A 503 -7.99 -28.29 39.72
C GLY A 503 -9.39 -28.91 39.80
N ILE A 504 -10.08 -29.13 38.68
CA ILE A 504 -11.45 -29.67 38.69
C ILE A 504 -11.48 -31.18 38.96
N ASP A 505 -12.54 -31.71 39.57
CA ASP A 505 -12.65 -33.16 39.74
C ASP A 505 -13.00 -33.88 38.42
N ASP A 506 -12.58 -35.13 38.29
CA ASP A 506 -12.74 -35.91 37.04
C ASP A 506 -14.19 -36.09 36.62
N LYS A 507 -15.13 -36.20 37.57
CA LYS A 507 -16.56 -36.37 37.25
C LYS A 507 -17.13 -35.11 36.65
N THR A 508 -16.72 -33.94 37.12
CA THR A 508 -17.11 -32.65 36.54
C THR A 508 -16.43 -32.43 35.19
N TRP A 509 -15.16 -32.81 35.03
CA TRP A 509 -14.48 -32.71 33.74
C TRP A 509 -15.15 -33.59 32.66
N GLU A 510 -15.39 -34.86 32.98
CA GLU A 510 -16.02 -35.82 32.07
C GLU A 510 -17.45 -35.43 31.70
N TYR A 511 -18.22 -34.87 32.63
CA TYR A 511 -19.57 -34.41 32.38
C TYR A 511 -19.65 -33.42 31.20
N HIS A 512 -18.78 -32.41 31.20
CA HIS A 512 -18.70 -31.43 30.11
C HIS A 512 -18.01 -31.99 28.87
N LEU A 513 -17.00 -32.85 29.04
CA LEU A 513 -16.29 -33.51 27.94
C LEU A 513 -17.26 -34.33 27.08
N ARG A 514 -18.11 -35.16 27.71
CA ARG A 514 -19.08 -36.02 27.01
C ARG A 514 -20.26 -35.24 26.42
N ALA A 515 -20.56 -34.06 26.95
CA ALA A 515 -21.56 -33.14 26.40
C ALA A 515 -21.04 -32.32 25.20
N GLY A 516 -19.72 -32.28 24.98
CA GLY A 516 -19.10 -31.47 23.94
C GLY A 516 -19.06 -29.97 24.26
N ASP A 517 -19.13 -29.63 25.55
CA ASP A 517 -19.30 -28.25 26.00
C ASP A 517 -18.04 -27.40 25.78
N TYR A 518 -16.84 -28.00 25.88
CA TYR A 518 -15.58 -27.28 25.72
C TYR A 518 -15.39 -26.83 24.28
N SER A 519 -15.52 -27.75 23.31
CA SER A 519 -15.38 -27.40 21.88
C SER A 519 -16.47 -26.43 21.42
N LYS A 520 -17.69 -26.55 21.96
CA LYS A 520 -18.79 -25.63 21.69
C LYS A 520 -18.48 -24.23 22.23
N TRP A 521 -17.99 -24.12 23.46
CA TRP A 521 -17.61 -22.85 24.05
C TRP A 521 -16.44 -22.19 23.29
N PHE A 522 -15.41 -22.96 22.95
CA PHE A 522 -14.29 -22.46 22.14
C PHE A 522 -14.72 -21.97 20.76
N ARG A 523 -15.68 -22.63 20.13
CA ARG A 523 -16.21 -22.23 18.82
C ARG A 523 -17.08 -20.98 18.90
N GLN A 524 -17.92 -20.88 19.92
CA GLN A 524 -18.98 -19.86 19.98
C GLN A 524 -18.53 -18.58 20.70
N GLN A 525 -17.85 -18.71 21.83
CA GLN A 525 -17.46 -17.59 22.68
C GLN A 525 -16.02 -17.14 22.43
N ILE A 526 -15.07 -18.08 22.38
CA ILE A 526 -13.66 -17.78 22.10
C ILE A 526 -13.41 -17.52 20.61
N ARG A 527 -14.30 -18.04 19.75
CA ARG A 527 -14.24 -17.93 18.28
C ARG A 527 -12.98 -18.53 17.65
N ASP A 528 -12.42 -19.56 18.28
CA ASP A 528 -11.28 -20.30 17.75
C ASP A 528 -11.72 -21.65 17.15
N LYS A 529 -11.77 -21.70 15.82
CA LYS A 529 -12.27 -22.86 15.09
C LYS A 529 -11.33 -24.06 15.13
N GLU A 530 -10.01 -23.86 15.17
CA GLU A 530 -9.09 -25.01 15.19
C GLU A 530 -8.96 -25.59 16.60
N LEU A 531 -9.01 -24.75 17.65
CA LEU A 531 -9.00 -25.21 19.05
C LEU A 531 -10.26 -26.03 19.28
N ALA A 532 -11.41 -25.51 18.84
CA ALA A 532 -12.67 -26.24 18.88
C ALA A 532 -12.66 -27.54 18.06
N ARG A 533 -11.82 -27.67 17.01
CA ARG A 533 -11.72 -28.91 16.25
C ARG A 533 -10.88 -29.94 17.00
N GLU A 534 -9.70 -29.54 17.47
CA GLU A 534 -8.79 -30.37 18.26
C GLU A 534 -9.43 -30.85 19.57
N THR A 535 -10.12 -29.95 20.29
CA THR A 535 -10.89 -30.32 21.49
C THR A 535 -12.04 -31.27 21.17
N ALA A 536 -12.73 -31.09 20.04
CA ALA A 536 -13.81 -31.99 19.64
C ALA A 536 -13.32 -33.41 19.29
N GLU A 537 -12.05 -33.58 18.91
CA GLU A 537 -11.44 -34.90 18.73
C GLU A 537 -11.24 -35.60 20.09
N ALA A 538 -10.73 -34.87 21.09
CA ALA A 538 -10.60 -35.38 22.46
C ALA A 538 -11.97 -35.68 23.12
N GLU A 539 -13.00 -34.89 22.85
CA GLU A 539 -14.36 -35.12 23.37
C GLU A 539 -15.02 -36.39 22.79
N LYS A 540 -14.70 -36.72 21.52
CA LYS A 540 -15.25 -37.89 20.81
C LYS A 540 -14.53 -39.18 21.15
N ASP A 541 -13.29 -39.10 21.60
CA ASP A 541 -12.52 -40.27 21.97
C ASP A 541 -13.00 -40.84 23.32
N LYS A 542 -13.63 -42.01 23.26
CA LYS A 542 -14.16 -42.71 24.44
C LYS A 542 -13.08 -43.50 25.19
N THR A 543 -11.89 -43.63 24.63
CA THR A 543 -10.78 -44.37 25.22
C THR A 543 -9.95 -43.50 26.16
N LEU A 544 -10.02 -42.17 26.01
CA LEU A 544 -9.34 -41.23 26.89
C LEU A 544 -9.97 -41.18 28.28
N SER A 545 -9.13 -41.24 29.30
CA SER A 545 -9.49 -40.90 30.68
C SER A 545 -9.74 -39.40 30.86
N ALA A 546 -10.37 -39.02 31.97
CA ALA A 546 -10.54 -37.62 32.38
C ALA A 546 -9.20 -36.86 32.42
N GLU A 547 -8.14 -37.50 32.94
CA GLU A 547 -6.82 -36.90 33.06
C GLU A 547 -6.16 -36.68 31.69
N GLU A 548 -6.20 -37.67 30.81
CA GLU A 548 -5.59 -37.59 29.47
C GLU A 548 -6.30 -36.56 28.58
N SER A 549 -7.63 -36.60 28.55
CA SER A 549 -8.43 -35.63 27.79
C SER A 549 -8.25 -34.19 28.30
N ARG A 550 -8.15 -34.02 29.62
CA ARG A 550 -7.86 -32.74 30.26
C ARG A 550 -6.49 -32.20 29.88
N LYS A 551 -5.46 -33.05 29.96
CA LYS A 551 -4.11 -32.67 29.56
C LYS A 551 -4.06 -32.25 28.09
N LEU A 552 -4.68 -33.01 27.18
CA LEU A 552 -4.74 -32.68 25.76
C LEU A 552 -5.41 -31.32 25.50
N VAL A 553 -6.54 -31.04 26.15
CA VAL A 553 -7.26 -29.78 25.97
C VAL A 553 -6.48 -28.60 26.57
N ILE A 554 -5.87 -28.76 27.75
CA ILE A 554 -5.04 -27.73 28.37
C ILE A 554 -3.78 -27.46 27.55
N ASP A 555 -3.10 -28.50 27.05
CA ASP A 555 -1.90 -28.36 26.22
C ASP A 555 -2.23 -27.67 24.88
N ALA A 556 -3.38 -27.99 24.28
CA ALA A 556 -3.88 -27.29 23.08
C ALA A 556 -4.12 -25.79 23.34
N VAL A 557 -4.71 -25.45 24.49
CA VAL A 557 -4.87 -24.06 24.93
C VAL A 557 -3.51 -23.41 25.16
N ARG A 558 -2.62 -24.02 25.93
CA ARG A 558 -1.32 -23.45 26.31
C ARG A 558 -0.41 -23.23 25.10
N ARG A 559 -0.34 -24.20 24.19
CA ARG A 559 0.43 -24.12 22.94
C ARG A 559 0.01 -22.92 22.09
N ARG A 560 -1.28 -22.57 22.09
CA ARG A 560 -1.81 -21.46 21.27
C ARG A 560 -1.85 -20.11 21.98
N TYR A 561 -1.88 -20.11 23.32
CA TYR A 561 -2.22 -18.91 24.09
C TYR A 561 -1.23 -18.56 25.21
N THR A 562 -0.34 -19.46 25.61
CA THR A 562 0.60 -19.23 26.73
C THR A 562 2.06 -19.56 26.43
N ALA A 563 2.40 -20.07 25.24
CA ALA A 563 3.79 -20.31 24.86
C ALA A 563 4.48 -19.01 24.36
N PRO A 564 5.69 -18.65 24.85
CA PRO A 564 6.56 -17.73 24.13
C PRO A 564 6.94 -18.40 22.80
N ALA A 565 6.97 -17.64 21.71
CA ALA A 565 7.32 -18.17 20.40
C ALA A 565 8.73 -18.80 20.44
N THR A 566 8.81 -20.11 20.55
CA THR A 566 10.04 -20.85 20.30
C THR A 566 10.32 -20.82 18.80
N ALA A 567 11.58 -20.56 18.46
CA ALA A 567 12.09 -20.57 17.10
C ALA A 567 11.76 -21.90 16.38
N PRO A 568 11.64 -21.92 15.05
CA PRO A 568 11.41 -23.14 14.31
C PRO A 568 12.53 -24.15 14.59
N GLU A 569 12.16 -25.40 14.86
CA GLU A 569 13.08 -26.53 14.86
C GLU A 569 13.71 -26.69 13.47
N LYS A 570 14.99 -27.08 13.46
CA LYS A 570 15.93 -27.07 12.34
C LYS A 570 15.48 -27.77 11.07
#